data_AF-A0A949S5P4-F1
#
_entry.id   AF-A0A949S5P4-F1
#
_cell.length_a   1.000
_cell.length_b   1.000
_cell.length_c   1.000
_cell.angle_alpha   90.00
_cell.angle_beta   90.00
_cell.angle_gamma   90.00
#
_symmetry.space_group_name_H-M   'P 1'
#
loop_
_entity.id
_entity.type
_entity.pdbx_description
1 polymer ?
#
loop_
_entity_poly.entity_id
_entity_poly.type
_entity_poly.pdbx_seq_one_letter_code
_entity_poly.pdbx_strand_id
1 'polypeptide(L)'
;MYTHPLTELLKSFDKKELMRLGKYLNSPYFNNRKMLVRLFNILKRYHPDFDNKNFEKEKIFSLLYKNIKYNDSTFRNLMSDLLKLVKNFLKEEGIKKKEIESSFYLTHELFSRGSVNLFMNEMSRSENLLENRDQIDGEYFINKFRIETDRFYLNLLTQKVLKKSYVTSESEKLIKGITFILCYFVIESVKHNDILLKYSRSYNINKNIDTVKEFLELFNFEKIIHFFNKHSGIKVPIIEIYHKLLKTFLNLKNEKEYLEFKNLLIESSKNLGIIDNNFLHSKLIDYCILKKNLGETKQLNLDREIFKLHDIFLKNEYFKTDINSYLTFDLYRNVLLNCISVKELKYMEDFIAEYSKKLIPQHIQNVENYSYALLYFEKKQFLKALNYLNKVKFDQFVYKLDMKNLQLKINYELEYFESAISIIDTYKHFLKNNQLISESRKELHKNFISYSQKLIKLRTDATKSGIIFFREKLLNASNVFDKNWLLEKNGEIFANFKKNKVA
;
A
#
# COMPACT_ATOMS: atom_id res chain seq x y z
N MET A 1 11.51 -21.88 20.29
CA MET A 1 10.13 -21.90 19.74
C MET A 1 10.25 -22.33 18.28
N TYR A 2 9.68 -23.46 17.87
CA TYR A 2 9.81 -23.94 16.49
C TYR A 2 8.86 -23.14 15.58
N THR A 3 9.40 -22.18 14.85
CA THR A 3 8.68 -21.47 13.80
C THR A 3 8.98 -22.17 12.47
N HIS A 4 7.96 -22.81 11.89
CA HIS A 4 8.03 -23.36 10.54
C HIS A 4 7.12 -22.57 9.61
N PRO A 5 7.48 -22.34 8.34
CA PRO A 5 6.61 -21.64 7.39
C PRO A 5 5.22 -22.27 7.25
N LEU A 6 5.11 -23.59 7.45
CA LEU A 6 3.80 -24.29 7.48
C LEU A 6 2.91 -23.82 8.62
N THR A 7 3.44 -23.73 9.84
CA THR A 7 2.63 -23.33 10.99
C THR A 7 2.22 -21.87 10.85
N GLU A 8 3.13 -21.00 10.40
CA GLU A 8 2.82 -19.59 10.11
C GLU A 8 1.72 -19.44 9.06
N LEU A 9 1.80 -20.21 7.97
CA LEU A 9 0.77 -20.21 6.94
C LEU A 9 -0.57 -20.74 7.46
N LEU A 10 -0.56 -21.83 8.24
CA LEU A 10 -1.81 -22.37 8.80
C LEU A 10 -2.50 -21.40 9.77
N LYS A 11 -1.77 -20.52 10.46
CA LYS A 11 -2.38 -19.47 11.31
C LYS A 11 -3.31 -18.53 10.54
N SER A 12 -3.09 -18.37 9.23
CA SER A 12 -3.92 -17.48 8.41
C SER A 12 -5.23 -18.13 7.95
N PHE A 13 -5.43 -19.43 8.17
CA PHE A 13 -6.59 -20.15 7.64
C PHE A 13 -7.80 -19.99 8.57
N ASP A 14 -8.96 -19.72 7.98
CA ASP A 14 -10.20 -19.80 8.74
C ASP A 14 -10.67 -21.26 8.94
N LYS A 15 -11.72 -21.44 9.76
CA LYS A 15 -12.27 -22.78 10.04
C LYS A 15 -12.79 -23.50 8.78
N LYS A 16 -13.33 -22.76 7.80
CA LYS A 16 -13.85 -23.31 6.53
C LYS A 16 -12.70 -23.73 5.61
N GLU A 17 -11.65 -22.92 5.52
CA GLU A 17 -10.43 -23.23 4.77
C GLU A 17 -9.72 -24.45 5.32
N LEU A 18 -9.57 -24.58 6.65
CA LEU A 18 -9.03 -25.79 7.28
C LEU A 18 -9.86 -27.05 6.99
N MET A 19 -11.18 -26.91 6.90
CA MET A 19 -12.06 -28.02 6.52
C MET A 19 -11.86 -28.40 5.05
N ARG A 20 -11.81 -27.43 4.13
CA ARG A 20 -11.55 -27.68 2.70
C ARG A 20 -10.16 -28.27 2.47
N LEU A 21 -9.13 -27.79 3.17
CA LEU A 21 -7.79 -28.37 3.14
C LEU A 21 -7.80 -29.82 3.62
N GLY A 22 -8.56 -30.12 4.67
CA GLY A 22 -8.77 -31.51 5.12
C GLY A 22 -9.35 -32.39 4.02
N LYS A 23 -10.38 -31.93 3.30
CA LYS A 23 -10.95 -32.67 2.15
C LYS A 23 -9.93 -32.85 1.02
N TYR A 24 -9.18 -31.79 0.71
CA TYR A 24 -8.12 -31.81 -0.31
C TYR A 24 -7.04 -32.85 0.01
N LEU A 25 -6.54 -32.87 1.24
CA LEU A 25 -5.50 -33.82 1.68
C LEU A 25 -5.98 -35.27 1.74
N ASN A 26 -7.28 -35.51 1.89
CA ASN A 26 -7.88 -36.85 1.84
C ASN A 26 -8.24 -37.30 0.42
N SER A 27 -8.15 -36.42 -0.59
CA SER A 27 -8.44 -36.79 -1.97
C SER A 27 -7.30 -37.62 -2.55
N PRO A 28 -7.56 -38.84 -3.07
CA PRO A 28 -6.53 -39.66 -3.71
C PRO A 28 -5.97 -39.03 -4.99
N TYR A 29 -6.71 -38.09 -5.59
CA TYR A 29 -6.22 -37.34 -6.74
C TYR A 29 -5.06 -36.39 -6.37
N PHE A 30 -5.12 -35.78 -5.18
CA PHE A 30 -4.13 -34.78 -4.75
C PHE A 30 -3.08 -35.33 -3.77
N ASN A 31 -3.41 -36.37 -3.00
CA ASN A 31 -2.50 -36.94 -2.01
C ASN A 31 -2.75 -38.44 -1.78
N ASN A 32 -1.69 -39.24 -1.99
CA ASN A 32 -1.68 -40.67 -1.69
C ASN A 32 -1.01 -41.00 -0.35
N ARG A 33 -0.43 -40.02 0.35
CA ARG A 33 0.33 -40.24 1.60
C ARG A 33 -0.57 -40.03 2.82
N LYS A 34 -1.05 -41.15 3.38
CA LYS A 34 -1.83 -41.17 4.65
C LYS A 34 -1.10 -40.51 5.82
N MET A 35 0.24 -40.55 5.82
CA MET A 35 1.06 -39.92 6.86
C MET A 35 0.90 -38.39 6.90
N LEU A 36 0.78 -37.73 5.75
CA LEU A 36 0.61 -36.27 5.69
C LEU A 36 -0.78 -35.86 6.19
N VAL A 37 -1.80 -36.67 5.94
CA VAL A 37 -3.15 -36.48 6.51
C VAL A 37 -3.12 -36.57 8.04
N ARG A 38 -2.41 -37.57 8.58
CA ARG A 38 -2.24 -37.72 10.03
C ARG A 38 -1.51 -36.53 10.63
N LEU A 39 -0.42 -36.07 10.00
CA LEU A 39 0.31 -34.87 10.43
C LEU A 39 -0.60 -33.65 10.45
N PHE A 40 -1.35 -33.39 9.37
CA PHE A 40 -2.29 -32.28 9.33
C PHE A 40 -3.34 -32.35 10.44
N ASN A 41 -3.93 -33.53 10.68
CA ASN A 41 -4.92 -33.72 11.74
C ASN A 41 -4.37 -33.47 13.15
N ILE A 42 -3.09 -33.78 13.38
CA ILE A 42 -2.41 -33.45 14.64
C ILE A 42 -2.21 -31.94 14.73
N LEU A 43 -1.63 -31.31 13.69
CA LEU A 43 -1.36 -29.86 13.66
C LEU A 43 -2.64 -29.03 13.82
N LYS A 44 -3.74 -29.46 13.21
CA LYS A 44 -5.05 -28.79 13.27
C LYS A 44 -5.57 -28.61 14.70
N ARG A 45 -5.21 -29.50 15.63
CA ARG A 45 -5.61 -29.41 17.05
C ARG A 45 -4.95 -28.25 17.79
N TYR A 46 -3.85 -27.73 17.25
CA TYR A 46 -3.09 -26.63 17.84
C TYR A 46 -3.37 -25.27 17.15
N HIS A 47 -4.25 -25.23 16.15
CA HIS A 47 -4.66 -23.99 15.49
C HIS A 47 -5.63 -23.19 16.38
N PRO A 48 -5.54 -21.85 16.45
CA PRO A 48 -4.68 -20.95 15.65
C PRO A 48 -3.33 -20.63 16.28
N ASP A 49 -3.13 -20.93 17.56
CA ASP A 49 -2.04 -20.31 18.32
C ASP A 49 -0.70 -21.03 18.10
N PHE A 50 -0.75 -22.35 17.92
CA PHE A 50 0.41 -23.23 17.82
C PHE A 50 1.41 -22.99 18.97
N ASP A 51 0.90 -22.71 20.17
CA ASP A 51 1.68 -22.19 21.31
C ASP A 51 1.88 -23.22 22.46
N ASN A 52 2.77 -22.84 23.38
CA ASN A 52 3.81 -23.60 24.12
C ASN A 52 3.48 -24.80 25.04
N LYS A 53 4.56 -25.57 25.33
CA LYS A 53 4.73 -26.84 26.05
C LYS A 53 4.26 -28.12 25.35
N ASN A 54 3.15 -28.12 24.62
CA ASN A 54 2.64 -29.34 23.98
C ASN A 54 2.94 -29.44 22.47
N PHE A 55 3.37 -28.34 21.86
CA PHE A 55 3.79 -28.28 20.45
C PHE A 55 5.31 -28.48 20.30
N GLU A 56 5.80 -29.64 20.71
CA GLU A 56 7.21 -30.04 20.55
C GLU A 56 7.36 -31.02 19.38
N LYS A 57 8.45 -30.92 18.61
CA LYS A 57 8.65 -31.75 17.41
C LYS A 57 8.64 -33.24 17.76
N GLU A 58 9.27 -33.57 18.88
CA GLU A 58 9.39 -34.92 19.44
C GLU A 58 8.01 -35.48 19.80
N LYS A 59 7.15 -34.66 20.42
CA LYS A 59 5.77 -35.03 20.76
C LYS A 59 4.95 -35.29 19.50
N ILE A 60 5.00 -34.38 18.53
CA ILE A 60 4.28 -34.54 17.25
C ILE A 60 4.77 -35.79 16.51
N PHE A 61 6.09 -36.03 16.50
CA PHE A 61 6.67 -37.21 15.86
C PHE A 61 6.23 -38.51 16.55
N SER A 62 6.16 -38.54 17.88
CA SER A 62 5.67 -39.71 18.62
C SER A 62 4.18 -40.01 18.37
N LEU A 63 3.38 -38.98 18.09
CA LEU A 63 1.98 -39.14 17.68
C LEU A 63 1.84 -39.66 16.24
N LEU A 64 2.83 -39.41 15.38
CA LEU A 64 2.87 -39.92 14.01
C LEU A 64 3.37 -41.35 13.92
N TYR A 65 4.43 -41.65 14.67
CA TYR A 65 5.14 -42.91 14.65
C TYR A 65 5.15 -43.52 16.05
N LYS A 66 4.47 -44.66 16.22
CA LYS A 66 4.53 -45.43 17.46
C LYS A 66 5.90 -46.10 17.57
N ASN A 67 6.56 -45.95 18.72
CA ASN A 67 7.80 -46.66 19.09
C ASN A 67 9.02 -46.40 18.17
N ILE A 68 9.05 -45.29 17.43
CA ILE A 68 10.22 -44.90 16.62
C ILE A 68 10.92 -43.71 17.28
N LYS A 69 12.24 -43.79 17.45
CA LYS A 69 13.05 -42.69 17.98
C LYS A 69 12.95 -41.47 17.06
N TYR A 70 12.85 -40.28 17.67
CA TYR A 70 12.75 -39.02 16.94
C TYR A 70 13.85 -38.87 15.88
N ASN A 71 13.45 -38.55 14.65
CA ASN A 71 14.35 -38.21 13.55
C ASN A 71 13.97 -36.85 12.96
N ASP A 72 14.82 -35.85 13.18
CA ASP A 72 14.58 -34.48 12.73
C ASP A 72 14.55 -34.35 11.21
N SER A 73 15.36 -35.13 10.48
CA SER A 73 15.35 -35.14 9.01
C SER A 73 14.00 -35.62 8.47
N THR A 74 13.51 -36.76 8.98
CA THR A 74 12.20 -37.31 8.60
C THR A 74 11.07 -36.34 8.94
N PHE A 75 11.10 -35.70 10.12
CA PHE A 75 10.09 -34.74 10.51
C PHE A 75 10.09 -33.50 9.61
N ARG A 76 11.27 -32.92 9.31
CA ARG A 76 11.41 -31.78 8.40
C ARG A 76 10.92 -32.10 6.99
N ASN A 77 11.15 -33.31 6.50
CA ASN A 77 10.64 -33.77 5.21
C ASN A 77 9.11 -33.83 5.20
N LEU A 78 8.49 -34.38 6.24
CA LEU A 78 7.02 -34.42 6.35
C LEU A 78 6.41 -33.01 6.41
N MET A 79 7.02 -32.09 7.17
CA MET A 79 6.59 -30.69 7.25
C MET A 79 6.72 -29.97 5.90
N SER A 80 7.79 -30.25 5.15
CA SER A 80 8.02 -29.69 3.82
C SER A 80 7.04 -30.25 2.78
N ASP A 81 6.80 -31.55 2.80
CA ASP A 81 5.85 -32.22 1.92
C ASP A 81 4.42 -31.74 2.17
N LEU A 82 4.02 -31.61 3.44
CA LEU A 82 2.72 -31.06 3.79
C LEU A 82 2.61 -29.59 3.36
N LEU A 83 3.66 -28.78 3.55
CA LEU A 83 3.69 -27.40 3.06
C LEU A 83 3.50 -27.32 1.54
N LYS A 84 4.09 -28.23 0.77
CA LYS A 84 3.89 -28.30 -0.69
C LYS A 84 2.42 -28.55 -1.04
N LEU A 85 1.76 -29.48 -0.34
CA LEU A 85 0.34 -29.75 -0.54
C LEU A 85 -0.55 -28.57 -0.13
N VAL A 86 -0.25 -27.89 0.99
CA VAL A 86 -0.99 -26.68 1.39
C VAL A 86 -0.83 -25.56 0.37
N LYS A 87 0.38 -25.35 -0.18
CA LYS A 87 0.60 -24.39 -1.27
C LYS A 87 -0.19 -24.74 -2.53
N ASN A 88 -0.24 -26.02 -2.91
CA ASN A 88 -1.05 -26.45 -4.06
C ASN A 88 -2.55 -26.29 -3.81
N PHE A 89 -3.04 -26.59 -2.62
CA PHE A 89 -4.42 -26.31 -2.22
C PHE A 89 -4.76 -24.82 -2.38
N LEU A 90 -3.87 -23.92 -1.93
CA LEU A 90 -4.08 -22.48 -2.09
C LEU A 90 -4.10 -22.04 -3.56
N LYS A 91 -3.33 -22.70 -4.45
CA LYS A 91 -3.42 -22.44 -5.90
C LYS A 91 -4.80 -22.80 -6.44
N GLU A 92 -5.32 -23.97 -6.10
CA GLU A 92 -6.66 -24.41 -6.52
C GLU A 92 -7.76 -23.47 -6.00
N GLU A 93 -7.67 -23.07 -4.74
CA GLU A 93 -8.62 -22.11 -4.17
C GLU A 93 -8.48 -20.72 -4.81
N GLY A 94 -7.27 -20.31 -5.18
CA GLY A 94 -7.00 -19.07 -5.92
C GLY A 94 -7.63 -19.06 -7.31
N ILE A 95 -7.50 -20.16 -8.07
CA ILE A 95 -8.12 -20.31 -9.40
C ILE A 95 -9.64 -20.25 -9.29
N LYS A 96 -10.24 -20.95 -8.31
CA LYS A 96 -11.69 -20.92 -8.10
C LYS A 96 -12.25 -19.54 -7.75
N LYS A 97 -11.45 -18.70 -7.09
CA LYS A 97 -11.85 -17.31 -6.77
C LYS A 97 -11.91 -16.43 -8.03
N LYS A 98 -11.14 -16.76 -9.06
CA LYS A 98 -11.04 -16.04 -10.33
C LYS A 98 -11.85 -16.76 -11.41
N GLU A 99 -13.18 -16.69 -11.33
CA GLU A 99 -14.09 -17.47 -12.18
C GLU A 99 -13.88 -17.21 -13.68
N ILE A 100 -13.66 -15.95 -14.07
CA ILE A 100 -13.44 -15.55 -15.47
C ILE A 100 -12.08 -16.04 -15.96
N GLU A 101 -11.00 -15.89 -15.20
CA GLU A 101 -9.72 -16.45 -15.62
C GLU A 101 -9.71 -17.98 -15.61
N SER A 102 -10.44 -18.60 -14.68
CA SER A 102 -10.63 -20.04 -14.66
C SER A 102 -11.35 -20.54 -15.91
N SER A 103 -12.32 -19.78 -16.43
CA SER A 103 -13.05 -20.18 -17.62
C SER A 103 -12.16 -20.14 -18.87
N PHE A 104 -11.18 -19.24 -18.96
CA PHE A 104 -10.20 -19.25 -20.06
C PHE A 104 -9.33 -20.51 -20.10
N TYR A 105 -8.99 -21.10 -18.95
CA TYR A 105 -8.31 -22.41 -18.95
C TYR A 105 -9.23 -23.50 -19.50
N LEU A 106 -10.51 -23.48 -19.13
CA LEU A 106 -11.49 -24.44 -19.64
C LEU A 106 -11.73 -24.27 -21.14
N THR A 107 -11.91 -23.04 -21.63
CA THR A 107 -12.13 -22.79 -23.06
C THR A 107 -10.93 -23.25 -23.88
N HIS A 108 -9.70 -23.04 -23.40
CA HIS A 108 -8.50 -23.57 -24.07
C HIS A 108 -8.52 -25.10 -24.18
N GLU A 109 -8.87 -25.79 -23.09
CA GLU A 109 -8.97 -27.25 -23.07
C GLU A 109 -10.13 -27.77 -23.95
N LEU A 110 -11.28 -27.09 -23.98
CA LEU A 110 -12.40 -27.44 -24.85
C LEU A 110 -12.05 -27.24 -26.32
N PHE A 111 -11.34 -26.17 -26.63
CA PHE A 111 -10.86 -25.84 -27.96
C PHE A 111 -9.86 -26.88 -28.47
N SER A 112 -8.86 -27.26 -27.67
CA SER A 112 -7.86 -28.27 -28.06
C SER A 112 -8.48 -29.65 -28.31
N ARG A 113 -9.65 -29.92 -27.72
CA ARG A 113 -10.45 -31.14 -27.93
C ARG A 113 -11.47 -31.04 -29.06
N GLY A 114 -11.54 -29.91 -29.78
CA GLY A 114 -12.51 -29.69 -30.84
C GLY A 114 -13.97 -29.56 -30.36
N SER A 115 -14.20 -29.30 -29.06
CA SER A 115 -15.53 -29.22 -28.46
C SER A 115 -16.17 -27.84 -28.66
N VAL A 116 -16.46 -27.49 -29.92
CA VAL A 116 -16.90 -26.14 -30.36
C VAL A 116 -18.15 -25.64 -29.62
N ASN A 117 -19.18 -26.48 -29.47
CA ASN A 117 -20.44 -26.04 -28.83
C ASN A 117 -20.23 -25.74 -27.33
N LEU A 118 -19.47 -26.58 -26.62
CA LEU A 118 -19.15 -26.35 -25.21
C LEU A 118 -18.28 -25.11 -25.04
N PHE A 119 -17.30 -24.91 -25.94
CA PHE A 119 -16.50 -23.70 -25.98
C PHE A 119 -17.39 -22.46 -26.11
N MET A 120 -18.29 -22.43 -27.10
CA MET A 120 -19.16 -21.28 -27.34
C MET A 120 -20.05 -20.96 -26.14
N ASN A 121 -20.61 -22.00 -25.51
CA ASN A 121 -21.44 -21.85 -24.31
C ASN A 121 -20.64 -21.26 -23.14
N GLU A 122 -19.44 -21.78 -22.87
CA GLU A 122 -18.58 -21.26 -21.79
C GLU A 122 -18.11 -19.83 -22.09
N MET A 123 -17.89 -19.51 -23.37
CA MET A 123 -17.49 -18.17 -23.79
C MET A 123 -18.60 -17.14 -23.57
N SER A 124 -19.83 -17.48 -23.96
CA SER A 124 -21.00 -16.63 -23.69
C SER A 124 -21.27 -16.49 -22.20
N ARG A 125 -21.07 -17.56 -21.40
CA ARG A 125 -21.15 -17.50 -19.94
C ARG A 125 -20.12 -16.53 -19.36
N SER A 126 -18.87 -16.61 -19.81
CA SER A 126 -17.77 -15.75 -19.37
C SER A 126 -18.02 -14.28 -19.74
N GLU A 127 -18.55 -14.02 -20.94
CA GLU A 127 -18.95 -12.69 -21.37
C GLU A 127 -20.08 -12.11 -20.50
N ASN A 128 -21.12 -12.90 -20.22
CA ASN A 128 -22.21 -12.49 -19.34
C ASN A 128 -21.72 -12.21 -17.91
N LEU A 129 -20.80 -13.02 -17.37
CA LEU A 129 -20.21 -12.77 -16.06
C LEU A 129 -19.42 -11.45 -16.06
N LEU A 130 -18.73 -11.15 -17.14
CA LEU A 130 -17.95 -9.93 -17.29
C LEU A 130 -18.81 -8.69 -17.48
N GLU A 131 -19.92 -8.79 -18.22
CA GLU A 131 -20.87 -7.69 -18.46
C GLU A 131 -21.75 -7.37 -17.25
N ASN A 132 -22.08 -8.38 -16.45
CA ASN A 132 -22.78 -8.19 -15.17
C ASN A 132 -21.86 -7.73 -14.03
N ARG A 133 -20.58 -7.50 -14.31
CA ARG A 133 -19.65 -6.97 -13.33
C ARG A 133 -19.84 -5.47 -13.22
N ASP A 134 -20.17 -5.00 -12.01
CA ASP A 134 -20.35 -3.57 -11.72
C ASP A 134 -19.06 -2.74 -11.88
N GLN A 135 -17.90 -3.41 -11.92
CA GLN A 135 -16.58 -2.79 -11.86
C GLN A 135 -15.82 -2.91 -13.18
N ILE A 136 -15.42 -1.75 -13.72
CA ILE A 136 -14.56 -1.63 -14.90
C ILE A 136 -13.15 -1.28 -14.44
N ASP A 137 -12.21 -2.21 -14.63
CA ASP A 137 -10.79 -2.08 -14.25
C ASP A 137 -9.86 -2.67 -15.33
N GLY A 138 -8.56 -2.75 -15.06
CA GLY A 138 -7.60 -3.40 -15.95
C GLY A 138 -7.96 -4.86 -16.27
N GLU A 139 -8.44 -5.61 -15.28
CA GLU A 139 -8.84 -7.02 -15.45
C GLU A 139 -10.01 -7.15 -16.41
N TYR A 140 -10.96 -6.21 -16.36
CA TYR A 140 -12.07 -6.15 -17.31
C TYR A 140 -11.58 -6.05 -18.75
N PHE A 141 -10.64 -5.13 -19.04
CA PHE A 141 -10.17 -4.93 -20.42
C PHE A 141 -9.34 -6.09 -20.94
N ILE A 142 -8.44 -6.67 -20.13
CA ILE A 142 -7.65 -7.82 -20.58
C ILE A 142 -8.54 -9.05 -20.82
N ASN A 143 -9.59 -9.23 -20.01
CA ASN A 143 -10.55 -10.32 -20.21
C ASN A 143 -11.44 -10.08 -21.43
N LYS A 144 -11.94 -8.87 -21.67
CA LYS A 144 -12.67 -8.53 -22.91
C LYS A 144 -11.80 -8.71 -24.15
N PHE A 145 -10.53 -8.31 -24.09
CA PHE A 145 -9.56 -8.56 -25.17
C PHE A 145 -9.44 -10.05 -25.49
N ARG A 146 -9.17 -10.88 -24.47
CA ARG A 146 -9.10 -12.35 -24.63
C ARG A 146 -10.39 -12.92 -25.21
N ILE A 147 -11.53 -12.40 -24.77
CA ILE A 147 -12.83 -12.88 -25.26
C ILE A 147 -12.99 -12.68 -26.76
N GLU A 148 -12.71 -11.46 -27.23
CA GLU A 148 -12.85 -11.12 -28.64
C GLU A 148 -11.84 -11.87 -29.51
N THR A 149 -10.59 -12.05 -29.03
CA THR A 149 -9.57 -12.78 -29.78
C THR A 149 -9.86 -14.28 -29.88
N ASP A 150 -10.23 -14.93 -28.78
CA ASP A 150 -10.46 -16.38 -28.77
C ASP A 150 -11.69 -16.76 -29.60
N ARG A 151 -12.74 -15.93 -29.54
CA ARG A 151 -13.93 -16.05 -30.39
C ARG A 151 -13.57 -15.94 -31.87
N PHE A 152 -12.75 -14.95 -32.23
CA PHE A 152 -12.28 -14.76 -33.60
C PHE A 152 -11.50 -15.99 -34.11
N TYR A 153 -10.56 -16.52 -33.32
CA TYR A 153 -9.76 -17.69 -33.72
C TYR A 153 -10.59 -18.96 -33.90
N LEU A 154 -11.58 -19.21 -33.05
CA LEU A 154 -12.53 -20.32 -33.25
C LEU A 154 -13.35 -20.14 -34.53
N ASN A 155 -13.84 -18.93 -34.79
CA ASN A 155 -14.64 -18.62 -35.97
C ASN A 155 -13.86 -18.84 -37.27
N LEU A 156 -12.54 -18.64 -37.26
CA LEU A 156 -11.66 -18.94 -38.39
C LEU A 156 -11.57 -20.46 -38.65
N LEU A 157 -11.42 -21.27 -37.61
CA LEU A 157 -11.27 -22.73 -37.72
C LEU A 157 -12.56 -23.45 -38.08
N THR A 158 -13.72 -22.91 -37.66
CA THR A 158 -15.04 -23.48 -37.97
C THR A 158 -15.51 -23.16 -39.40
N GLN A 159 -14.67 -22.52 -40.22
CA GLN A 159 -14.89 -22.23 -41.65
C GLN A 159 -16.21 -21.49 -41.97
N LYS A 160 -16.75 -20.72 -41.03
CA LYS A 160 -18.00 -19.94 -41.22
C LYS A 160 -17.85 -18.69 -42.09
N VAL A 161 -16.73 -18.53 -42.80
CA VAL A 161 -16.43 -17.37 -43.65
C VAL A 161 -17.16 -17.49 -45.00
N LEU A 162 -18.49 -17.42 -44.96
CA LEU A 162 -19.34 -17.60 -46.14
C LEU A 162 -19.81 -16.25 -46.75
N LYS A 163 -19.67 -15.13 -46.03
CA LYS A 163 -20.17 -13.81 -46.45
C LYS A 163 -19.24 -12.66 -46.03
N LYS A 164 -19.14 -11.63 -46.87
CA LYS A 164 -18.38 -10.39 -46.58
C LYS A 164 -18.88 -9.67 -45.32
N SER A 165 -20.20 -9.68 -45.07
CA SER A 165 -20.79 -9.09 -43.85
C SER A 165 -20.30 -9.77 -42.57
N TYR A 166 -20.08 -11.09 -42.60
CA TYR A 166 -19.51 -11.84 -41.49
C TYR A 166 -18.06 -11.41 -41.25
N VAL A 167 -17.24 -11.33 -42.30
CA VAL A 167 -15.85 -10.86 -42.21
C VAL A 167 -15.78 -9.44 -41.64
N THR A 168 -16.67 -8.54 -42.07
CA THR A 168 -16.76 -7.18 -41.53
C THR A 168 -17.08 -7.20 -40.03
N SER A 169 -18.08 -7.96 -39.60
CA SER A 169 -18.44 -8.07 -38.17
C SER A 169 -17.30 -8.66 -37.32
N GLU A 170 -16.61 -9.69 -37.82
CA GLU A 170 -15.45 -10.27 -37.12
C GLU A 170 -14.26 -9.30 -37.08
N SER A 171 -14.06 -8.48 -38.12
CA SER A 171 -13.02 -7.44 -38.13
C SER A 171 -13.29 -6.33 -37.11
N GLU A 172 -14.55 -5.96 -36.89
CA GLU A 172 -14.93 -4.99 -35.86
C GLU A 172 -14.63 -5.51 -34.45
N LYS A 173 -14.82 -6.81 -34.20
CA LYS A 173 -14.45 -7.44 -32.93
C LYS A 173 -12.95 -7.37 -32.66
N LEU A 174 -12.11 -7.58 -33.68
CA LEU A 174 -10.67 -7.39 -33.56
C LEU A 174 -10.30 -5.94 -33.28
N ILE A 175 -10.96 -4.96 -33.90
CA ILE A 175 -10.75 -3.54 -33.61
C ILE A 175 -11.11 -3.22 -32.14
N LYS A 176 -12.21 -3.79 -31.63
CA LYS A 176 -12.55 -3.71 -30.20
C LYS A 176 -11.49 -4.38 -29.32
N GLY A 177 -10.99 -5.55 -29.71
CA GLY A 177 -9.86 -6.21 -29.05
C GLY A 177 -8.63 -5.30 -28.94
N ILE A 178 -8.22 -4.68 -30.06
CA ILE A 178 -7.11 -3.70 -30.09
C ILE A 178 -7.37 -2.53 -29.12
N THR A 179 -8.61 -2.04 -29.10
CA THR A 179 -9.01 -0.99 -28.15
C THR A 179 -8.84 -1.46 -26.71
N PHE A 180 -9.34 -2.64 -26.34
CA PHE A 180 -9.28 -3.17 -24.98
C PHE A 180 -7.84 -3.41 -24.50
N ILE A 181 -6.97 -3.98 -25.33
CA ILE A 181 -5.57 -4.20 -24.93
C ILE A 181 -4.82 -2.87 -24.74
N LEU A 182 -5.13 -1.86 -25.55
CA LEU A 182 -4.57 -0.52 -25.37
C LEU A 182 -5.09 0.15 -24.10
N CYS A 183 -6.38 -0.03 -23.74
CA CYS A 183 -6.92 0.45 -22.46
C CYS A 183 -6.17 -0.16 -21.28
N TYR A 184 -6.01 -1.48 -21.30
CA TYR A 184 -5.24 -2.21 -20.29
C TYR A 184 -3.80 -1.69 -20.20
N PHE A 185 -3.14 -1.53 -21.35
CA PHE A 185 -1.77 -1.02 -21.42
C PHE A 185 -1.64 0.37 -20.79
N VAL A 186 -2.52 1.32 -21.11
CA VAL A 186 -2.47 2.67 -20.54
C VAL A 186 -2.67 2.63 -19.03
N ILE A 187 -3.69 1.91 -18.55
CA ILE A 187 -4.00 1.81 -17.12
C ILE A 187 -2.79 1.25 -16.35
N GLU A 188 -2.29 0.10 -16.78
CA GLU A 188 -1.22 -0.58 -16.06
C GLU A 188 0.13 0.13 -16.21
N SER A 189 0.45 0.69 -17.38
CA SER A 189 1.69 1.46 -17.54
C SER A 189 1.72 2.70 -16.65
N VAL A 190 0.61 3.44 -16.54
CA VAL A 190 0.52 4.62 -15.65
C VAL A 190 0.72 4.20 -14.19
N LYS A 191 0.05 3.13 -13.73
CA LYS A 191 0.22 2.59 -12.37
C LYS A 191 1.67 2.23 -12.06
N HIS A 192 2.32 1.46 -12.94
CA HIS A 192 3.67 0.96 -12.70
C HIS A 192 4.72 2.08 -12.75
N ASN A 193 4.61 3.00 -13.72
CA ASN A 193 5.53 4.15 -13.81
C ASN A 193 5.38 5.07 -12.58
N ASP A 194 4.17 5.28 -12.08
CA ASP A 194 3.96 6.05 -10.86
C ASP A 194 4.59 5.39 -9.62
N ILE A 195 4.37 4.08 -9.42
CA ILE A 195 5.01 3.32 -8.34
C ILE A 195 6.52 3.44 -8.44
N LEU A 196 7.07 3.33 -9.65
CA LEU A 196 8.50 3.42 -9.90
C LEU A 196 9.07 4.79 -9.51
N LEU A 197 8.39 5.88 -9.89
CA LEU A 197 8.75 7.25 -9.47
C LEU A 197 8.66 7.43 -7.95
N LYS A 198 7.63 6.88 -7.31
CA LYS A 198 7.47 6.91 -5.84
C LYS A 198 8.63 6.19 -5.14
N TYR A 199 9.03 5.02 -5.62
CA TYR A 199 10.18 4.28 -5.11
C TYR A 199 11.48 5.04 -5.28
N SER A 200 11.72 5.65 -6.45
CA SER A 200 12.89 6.49 -6.70
C SER A 200 13.02 7.64 -5.70
N ARG A 201 11.93 8.36 -5.46
CA ARG A 201 11.89 9.48 -4.50
C ARG A 201 12.10 9.02 -3.06
N SER A 202 11.60 7.83 -2.71
CA SER A 202 11.62 7.32 -1.33
C SER A 202 12.94 6.66 -0.93
N TYR A 203 13.65 6.03 -1.87
CA TYR A 203 14.82 5.19 -1.61
C TYR A 203 16.11 5.62 -2.33
N ASN A 204 16.15 6.84 -2.88
CA ASN A 204 17.35 7.40 -3.52
C ASN A 204 17.82 6.59 -4.76
N ILE A 205 16.87 6.10 -5.57
CA ILE A 205 17.15 5.31 -6.78
C ILE A 205 16.90 6.17 -8.02
N ASN A 206 17.93 6.87 -8.51
CA ASN A 206 17.76 7.86 -9.58
C ASN A 206 17.49 7.24 -10.97
N LYS A 207 18.05 6.05 -11.26
CA LYS A 207 17.96 5.39 -12.57
C LYS A 207 16.53 5.26 -13.08
N ASN A 208 15.55 5.05 -12.19
CA ASN A 208 14.20 4.82 -12.67
C ASN A 208 13.51 6.07 -13.22
N ILE A 209 13.94 7.28 -12.83
CA ILE A 209 13.36 8.51 -13.37
C ILE A 209 13.62 8.62 -14.87
N ASP A 210 14.83 8.27 -15.29
CA ASP A 210 15.23 8.31 -16.70
C ASP A 210 14.44 7.28 -17.51
N THR A 211 14.28 6.06 -16.98
CA THR A 211 13.44 5.01 -17.60
C THR A 211 11.98 5.47 -17.80
N VAL A 212 11.38 6.17 -16.82
CA VAL A 212 10.01 6.68 -16.98
C VAL A 212 9.93 7.75 -18.05
N LYS A 213 10.92 8.65 -18.14
CA LYS A 213 10.95 9.69 -19.18
C LYS A 213 11.04 9.08 -20.57
N GLU A 214 12.01 8.18 -20.77
CA GLU A 214 12.17 7.45 -22.03
C GLU A 214 10.88 6.72 -22.42
N PHE A 215 10.21 6.07 -21.46
CA PHE A 215 8.93 5.40 -21.70
C PHE A 215 7.83 6.37 -22.14
N LEU A 216 7.70 7.54 -21.50
CA LEU A 216 6.68 8.54 -21.86
C LEU A 216 6.90 9.12 -23.26
N GLU A 217 8.15 9.20 -23.74
CA GLU A 217 8.49 9.67 -25.08
C GLU A 217 8.07 8.68 -26.18
N LEU A 218 7.89 7.39 -25.87
CA LEU A 218 7.47 6.37 -26.82
C LEU A 218 6.00 6.52 -27.27
N PHE A 219 5.16 7.18 -26.46
CA PHE A 219 3.70 7.17 -26.65
C PHE A 219 3.10 8.57 -26.71
N ASN A 220 2.26 8.81 -27.72
CA ASN A 220 1.39 9.98 -27.75
C ASN A 220 0.01 9.63 -27.17
N PHE A 221 -0.16 9.87 -25.87
CA PHE A 221 -1.40 9.56 -25.16
C PHE A 221 -2.62 10.26 -25.74
N GLU A 222 -2.49 11.48 -26.27
CA GLU A 222 -3.62 12.21 -26.88
C GLU A 222 -4.13 11.51 -28.14
N LYS A 223 -3.22 11.00 -28.99
CA LYS A 223 -3.58 10.21 -30.17
C LYS A 223 -4.23 8.88 -29.80
N ILE A 224 -3.74 8.23 -28.74
CA ILE A 224 -4.32 6.98 -28.23
C ILE A 224 -5.77 7.23 -27.77
N ILE A 225 -6.02 8.33 -27.04
CA ILE A 225 -7.37 8.70 -26.60
C ILE A 225 -8.28 9.06 -27.78
N HIS A 226 -7.75 9.77 -28.78
CA HIS A 226 -8.51 10.05 -30.00
C HIS A 226 -8.92 8.76 -30.73
N PHE A 227 -8.00 7.78 -30.81
CA PHE A 227 -8.29 6.47 -31.36
C PHE A 227 -9.41 5.77 -30.58
N PHE A 228 -9.37 5.81 -29.24
CA PHE A 228 -10.43 5.25 -28.41
C PHE A 228 -11.78 5.91 -28.67
N ASN A 229 -11.85 7.24 -28.67
CA ASN A 229 -13.10 7.97 -28.92
C ASN A 229 -13.70 7.66 -30.29
N LYS A 230 -12.86 7.37 -31.29
CA LYS A 230 -13.27 7.06 -32.65
C LYS A 230 -13.71 5.61 -32.85
N HIS A 231 -13.03 4.65 -32.22
CA HIS A 231 -13.17 3.23 -32.56
C HIS A 231 -13.85 2.38 -31.49
N SER A 232 -13.89 2.84 -30.23
CA SER A 232 -14.44 2.03 -29.16
C SER A 232 -15.97 1.97 -29.18
N GLY A 233 -16.64 3.06 -29.57
CA GLY A 233 -18.09 3.25 -29.33
C GLY A 233 -18.46 3.23 -27.83
N ILE A 234 -17.46 3.05 -26.95
CA ILE A 234 -17.60 2.86 -25.52
C ILE A 234 -17.02 4.12 -24.89
N LYS A 235 -17.89 4.97 -24.32
CA LYS A 235 -17.41 5.94 -23.34
C LYS A 235 -16.96 5.13 -22.14
N VAL A 236 -15.66 5.05 -21.94
CA VAL A 236 -15.07 4.37 -20.80
C VAL A 236 -14.63 5.44 -19.80
N PRO A 237 -15.39 5.72 -18.72
CA PRO A 237 -15.04 6.74 -17.74
C PRO A 237 -13.63 6.54 -17.17
N ILE A 238 -13.20 5.29 -16.98
CA ILE A 238 -11.85 5.00 -16.47
C ILE A 238 -10.75 5.58 -17.38
N ILE A 239 -10.85 5.49 -18.71
CA ILE A 239 -9.81 6.06 -19.60
C ILE A 239 -9.75 7.58 -19.47
N GLU A 240 -10.90 8.23 -19.42
CA GLU A 240 -10.97 9.68 -19.27
C GLU A 240 -10.38 10.14 -17.93
N ILE A 241 -10.60 9.37 -16.86
CA ILE A 241 -10.02 9.62 -15.54
C ILE A 241 -8.49 9.47 -15.59
N TYR A 242 -7.96 8.41 -16.21
CA TYR A 242 -6.50 8.23 -16.36
C TYR A 242 -5.86 9.32 -17.25
N HIS A 243 -6.57 9.81 -18.26
CA HIS A 243 -6.13 10.96 -19.04
C HIS A 243 -6.10 12.26 -18.21
N LYS A 244 -7.15 12.53 -17.44
CA LYS A 244 -7.22 13.69 -16.55
C LYS A 244 -6.17 13.64 -15.45
N LEU A 245 -5.88 12.45 -14.93
CA LEU A 245 -4.74 12.21 -14.05
C LEU A 245 -3.43 12.65 -14.71
N LEU A 246 -3.12 12.15 -15.92
CA LEU A 246 -1.88 12.53 -16.63
C LEU A 246 -1.79 14.04 -16.86
N LYS A 247 -2.88 14.67 -17.33
CA LYS A 247 -2.94 16.14 -17.52
C LYS A 247 -2.70 16.92 -16.23
N THR A 248 -3.27 16.47 -15.12
CA THR A 248 -3.09 17.10 -13.80
C THR A 248 -1.62 17.09 -13.36
N PHE A 249 -0.91 15.98 -13.60
CA PHE A 249 0.51 15.84 -13.24
C PHE A 249 1.47 16.48 -14.24
N LEU A 250 1.10 16.63 -15.51
CA LEU A 250 1.85 17.42 -16.50
C LEU A 250 1.71 18.92 -16.22
N ASN A 251 0.51 19.36 -15.81
CA ASN A 251 0.17 20.75 -15.55
C ASN A 251 0.00 21.02 -14.04
N LEU A 252 0.98 20.67 -13.21
CA LEU A 252 0.87 20.73 -11.73
C LEU A 252 0.38 22.08 -11.18
N LYS A 253 0.74 23.19 -11.84
CA LYS A 253 0.36 24.55 -11.44
C LYS A 253 -1.11 24.88 -11.72
N ASN A 254 -1.77 24.14 -12.61
CA ASN A 254 -3.14 24.40 -12.99
C ASN A 254 -4.12 23.68 -12.05
N GLU A 255 -4.66 24.40 -11.07
CA GLU A 255 -5.60 23.83 -10.08
C GLU A 255 -6.91 23.35 -10.72
N LYS A 256 -7.29 23.90 -11.89
CA LYS A 256 -8.53 23.54 -12.57
C LYS A 256 -8.51 22.09 -13.05
N GLU A 257 -7.39 21.63 -13.60
CA GLU A 257 -7.21 20.24 -14.03
C GLU A 257 -7.37 19.26 -12.86
N TYR A 258 -6.83 19.64 -11.69
CA TYR A 258 -6.99 18.86 -10.45
C TYR A 258 -8.47 18.77 -10.01
N LEU A 259 -9.20 19.89 -10.01
CA LEU A 259 -10.61 19.90 -9.64
C LEU A 259 -11.47 19.08 -10.60
N GLU A 260 -11.20 19.17 -11.90
CA GLU A 260 -11.87 18.36 -12.92
C GLU A 260 -11.58 16.86 -12.72
N PHE A 261 -10.31 16.49 -12.48
CA PHE A 261 -9.93 15.11 -12.17
C PHE A 261 -10.63 14.59 -10.91
N LYS A 262 -10.64 15.38 -9.84
CA LYS A 262 -11.28 15.03 -8.57
C LYS A 262 -12.78 14.79 -8.74
N ASN A 263 -13.49 15.71 -9.40
CA ASN A 263 -14.94 15.61 -9.55
C ASN A 263 -15.31 14.38 -10.39
N LEU A 264 -14.61 14.18 -11.52
CA LEU A 264 -14.83 13.01 -12.38
C LEU A 264 -14.58 11.69 -11.66
N LEU A 265 -13.53 11.63 -10.82
CA LEU A 265 -13.22 10.45 -10.01
C LEU A 265 -14.32 10.16 -8.97
N ILE A 266 -14.80 11.18 -8.27
CA ILE A 266 -15.86 11.02 -7.26
C ILE A 266 -17.16 10.52 -7.90
N GLU A 267 -17.56 11.12 -9.02
CA GLU A 267 -18.76 10.73 -9.77
C GLU A 267 -18.68 9.29 -10.30
N SER A 268 -17.49 8.88 -10.75
CA SER A 268 -17.28 7.55 -11.35
C SER A 268 -16.90 6.47 -10.35
N SER A 269 -16.61 6.82 -9.09
CA SER A 269 -16.04 5.91 -8.07
C SER A 269 -16.81 4.61 -7.88
N LYS A 270 -18.15 4.65 -7.98
CA LYS A 270 -19.01 3.46 -7.84
C LYS A 270 -18.82 2.42 -8.94
N ASN A 271 -18.41 2.85 -10.13
CA ASN A 271 -18.25 2.00 -11.32
C ASN A 271 -16.79 1.52 -11.49
N LEU A 272 -15.88 1.97 -10.62
CA LEU A 272 -14.47 1.60 -10.65
C LEU A 272 -14.20 0.41 -9.73
N GLY A 273 -13.30 -0.45 -10.18
CA GLY A 273 -12.75 -1.50 -9.34
C GLY A 273 -12.05 -0.94 -8.10
N ILE A 274 -11.98 -1.74 -7.04
CA ILE A 274 -11.36 -1.34 -5.77
C ILE A 274 -9.88 -0.95 -5.94
N ILE A 275 -9.18 -1.63 -6.87
CA ILE A 275 -7.77 -1.36 -7.19
C ILE A 275 -7.60 0.02 -7.84
N ASP A 276 -8.50 0.39 -8.76
CA ASP A 276 -8.46 1.70 -9.41
C ASP A 276 -8.88 2.81 -8.45
N ASN A 277 -9.91 2.58 -7.61
CA ASN A 277 -10.27 3.52 -6.55
C ASN A 277 -9.10 3.75 -5.59
N ASN A 278 -8.39 2.69 -5.18
CA ASN A 278 -7.17 2.79 -4.37
C ASN A 278 -6.12 3.68 -5.04
N PHE A 279 -5.76 3.37 -6.29
CA PHE A 279 -4.72 4.09 -7.00
C PHE A 279 -5.10 5.56 -7.26
N LEU A 280 -6.28 5.81 -7.83
CA LEU A 280 -6.69 7.15 -8.28
C LEU A 280 -6.94 8.11 -7.10
N HIS A 281 -7.53 7.64 -6.00
CA HIS A 281 -7.68 8.48 -4.80
C HIS A 281 -6.33 8.72 -4.13
N SER A 282 -5.39 7.77 -4.16
CA SER A 282 -4.02 8.03 -3.68
C SER A 282 -3.33 9.09 -4.54
N LYS A 283 -3.59 9.15 -5.85
CA LYS A 283 -3.06 10.20 -6.73
C LYS A 283 -3.58 11.59 -6.36
N LEU A 284 -4.85 11.74 -5.96
CA LEU A 284 -5.37 13.01 -5.47
C LEU A 284 -4.60 13.50 -4.23
N ILE A 285 -4.34 12.59 -3.30
CA ILE A 285 -3.57 12.89 -2.08
C ILE A 285 -2.13 13.27 -2.45
N ASP A 286 -1.49 12.49 -3.33
CA ASP A 286 -0.11 12.74 -3.77
C ASP A 286 0.03 14.09 -4.47
N TYR A 287 -0.94 14.50 -5.30
CA TYR A 287 -0.97 15.82 -5.92
C TYR A 287 -0.93 16.94 -4.86
N CYS A 288 -1.81 16.86 -3.85
CA CYS A 288 -1.85 17.86 -2.78
C CYS A 288 -0.55 17.92 -1.98
N ILE A 289 0.06 16.75 -1.69
CA ILE A 289 1.35 16.67 -0.98
C ILE A 289 2.48 17.29 -1.81
N LEU A 290 2.55 16.99 -3.11
CA LEU A 290 3.56 17.54 -4.00
C LEU A 290 3.44 19.06 -4.08
N LYS A 291 2.22 19.58 -4.22
CA LYS A 291 1.96 21.01 -4.28
C LYS A 291 2.33 21.73 -2.97
N LYS A 292 2.06 21.10 -1.82
CA LYS A 292 2.49 21.59 -0.51
C LYS A 292 4.02 21.69 -0.43
N ASN A 293 4.74 20.68 -0.90
CA ASN A 293 6.20 20.65 -0.89
C ASN A 293 6.83 21.71 -1.81
N LEU A 294 6.13 22.14 -2.87
CA LEU A 294 6.56 23.23 -3.75
C LEU A 294 6.33 24.63 -3.15
N GLY A 295 5.66 24.74 -2.00
CA GLY A 295 5.38 26.01 -1.34
C GLY A 295 4.24 26.83 -1.97
N GLU A 296 3.53 26.27 -2.95
CA GLU A 296 2.42 26.93 -3.65
C GLU A 296 1.10 26.73 -2.87
N THR A 297 0.72 27.70 -2.04
CA THR A 297 -0.42 27.60 -1.10
C THR A 297 -1.52 28.64 -1.30
N LYS A 298 -1.54 29.35 -2.43
CA LYS A 298 -2.28 30.62 -2.55
C LYS A 298 -3.80 30.51 -2.72
N GLN A 299 -4.38 29.33 -2.97
CA GLN A 299 -5.84 29.19 -3.20
C GLN A 299 -6.53 28.07 -2.42
N LEU A 300 -5.92 26.89 -2.30
CA LEU A 300 -6.48 25.74 -1.60
C LEU A 300 -5.80 25.52 -0.24
N ASN A 301 -6.60 25.32 0.83
CA ASN A 301 -6.08 24.78 2.08
C ASN A 301 -5.76 23.28 1.89
N LEU A 302 -4.54 23.00 1.44
CA LEU A 302 -4.09 21.66 1.07
C LEU A 302 -4.15 20.67 2.24
N ASP A 303 -3.87 21.11 3.48
CA ASP A 303 -3.90 20.22 4.64
C ASP A 303 -5.33 19.74 4.94
N ARG A 304 -6.32 20.63 4.83
CA ARG A 304 -7.73 20.24 4.95
C ARG A 304 -8.22 19.42 3.76
N GLU A 305 -7.71 19.67 2.57
CA GLU A 305 -8.05 18.87 1.39
C GLU A 305 -7.53 17.43 1.53
N ILE A 306 -6.27 17.25 1.92
CA ILE A 306 -5.67 15.95 2.21
C ILE A 306 -6.48 15.21 3.30
N PHE A 307 -6.91 15.92 4.34
CA PHE A 307 -7.74 15.34 5.41
C PHE A 307 -9.05 14.76 4.86
N LYS A 308 -9.78 15.53 4.04
CA LYS A 308 -11.02 15.06 3.41
C LYS A 308 -10.78 13.86 2.50
N LEU A 309 -9.71 13.88 1.72
CA LEU A 309 -9.37 12.78 0.82
C LEU A 309 -9.02 11.50 1.60
N HIS A 310 -8.28 11.62 2.70
CA HIS A 310 -8.02 10.51 3.60
C HIS A 310 -9.30 9.95 4.21
N ASP A 311 -10.21 10.80 4.69
CA ASP A 311 -11.49 10.38 5.26
C ASP A 311 -12.35 9.62 4.22
N ILE A 312 -12.43 10.12 2.98
CA ILE A 312 -13.09 9.41 1.86
C ILE A 312 -12.42 8.05 1.60
N PHE A 313 -11.10 8.02 1.55
CA PHE A 313 -10.32 6.80 1.28
C PHE A 313 -10.55 5.72 2.34
N LEU A 314 -10.60 6.12 3.61
CA LEU A 314 -10.77 5.22 4.75
C LEU A 314 -12.22 4.73 4.87
N LYS A 315 -13.22 5.62 4.74
CA LYS A 315 -14.65 5.28 4.85
C LYS A 315 -15.11 4.33 3.76
N ASN A 316 -14.63 4.50 2.53
CA ASN A 316 -14.93 3.59 1.44
C ASN A 316 -14.01 2.34 1.43
N GLU A 317 -13.15 2.20 2.44
CA GLU A 317 -12.21 1.09 2.61
C GLU A 317 -11.34 0.80 1.38
N TYR A 318 -10.97 1.84 0.62
CA TYR A 318 -10.16 1.69 -0.61
C TYR A 318 -8.79 1.05 -0.37
N PHE A 319 -8.31 0.96 0.89
CA PHE A 319 -7.10 0.22 1.24
C PHE A 319 -7.24 -1.32 1.12
N LYS A 320 -8.46 -1.87 1.14
CA LYS A 320 -8.72 -3.31 1.04
C LYS A 320 -8.78 -3.73 -0.42
N THR A 321 -7.67 -4.18 -0.98
CA THR A 321 -7.62 -4.77 -2.32
C THR A 321 -7.71 -6.30 -2.24
N ASP A 322 -7.94 -6.96 -3.37
CA ASP A 322 -7.97 -8.44 -3.45
C ASP A 322 -6.67 -9.11 -2.99
N ILE A 323 -5.56 -8.37 -3.07
CA ILE A 323 -4.20 -8.83 -2.71
C ILE A 323 -3.83 -8.40 -1.28
N ASN A 324 -4.40 -7.28 -0.80
CA ASN A 324 -4.08 -6.72 0.51
C ASN A 324 -5.34 -6.29 1.25
N SER A 325 -5.71 -7.05 2.28
CA SER A 325 -6.86 -6.73 3.13
C SER A 325 -6.54 -5.80 4.30
N TYR A 326 -5.28 -5.38 4.46
CA TYR A 326 -4.82 -4.61 5.61
C TYR A 326 -4.48 -3.17 5.25
N LEU A 327 -4.73 -2.27 6.19
CA LEU A 327 -4.27 -0.89 6.10
C LEU A 327 -2.75 -0.85 6.25
N THR A 328 -2.06 -0.20 5.30
CA THR A 328 -0.60 -0.06 5.36
C THR A 328 -0.22 0.93 6.46
N PHE A 329 0.90 0.67 7.14
CA PHE A 329 1.35 1.58 8.20
C PHE A 329 1.75 2.95 7.65
N ASP A 330 2.27 3.05 6.42
CA ASP A 330 2.56 4.34 5.78
C ASP A 330 1.30 5.21 5.62
N LEU A 331 0.20 4.62 5.13
CA LEU A 331 -1.06 5.36 4.99
C LEU A 331 -1.60 5.77 6.35
N TYR A 332 -1.62 4.84 7.31
CA TYR A 332 -2.07 5.10 8.68
C TYR A 332 -1.26 6.22 9.34
N ARG A 333 0.07 6.19 9.23
CA ARG A 333 0.98 7.25 9.70
C ARG A 333 0.68 8.59 9.05
N ASN A 334 0.45 8.63 7.74
CA ASN A 334 0.17 9.88 7.03
C ASN A 334 -1.15 10.52 7.50
N VAL A 335 -2.18 9.71 7.76
CA VAL A 335 -3.45 10.17 8.34
C VAL A 335 -3.21 10.80 9.71
N LEU A 336 -2.44 10.15 10.60
CA LEU A 336 -2.10 10.72 11.92
C LEU A 336 -1.42 12.08 11.80
N LEU A 337 -0.38 12.18 10.97
CA LEU A 337 0.36 13.44 10.78
C LEU A 337 -0.50 14.55 10.16
N ASN A 338 -1.44 14.18 9.28
CA ASN A 338 -2.37 15.13 8.71
C ASN A 338 -3.40 15.61 9.74
N CYS A 339 -3.92 14.72 10.62
CA CYS A 339 -4.79 15.11 11.75
C CYS A 339 -4.11 16.14 12.66
N ILE A 340 -2.82 15.95 12.96
CA ILE A 340 -2.01 16.91 13.73
C ILE A 340 -1.92 18.25 12.99
N SER A 341 -1.65 18.20 11.68
CA SER A 341 -1.52 19.40 10.85
C SER A 341 -2.80 20.23 10.80
N VAL A 342 -3.97 19.58 10.75
CA VAL A 342 -5.29 20.26 10.77
C VAL A 342 -5.84 20.53 12.18
N LYS A 343 -5.14 20.06 13.23
CA LYS A 343 -5.53 20.15 14.65
C LYS A 343 -6.82 19.41 15.02
N GLU A 344 -7.17 18.36 14.30
CA GLU A 344 -8.35 17.52 14.56
C GLU A 344 -8.01 16.35 15.51
N LEU A 345 -7.71 16.67 16.77
CA LEU A 345 -7.26 15.68 17.76
C LEU A 345 -8.35 14.67 18.16
N LYS A 346 -9.62 15.11 18.18
CA LYS A 346 -10.73 14.21 18.49
C LYS A 346 -10.90 13.15 17.41
N TYR A 347 -10.84 13.55 16.14
CA TYR A 347 -10.84 12.61 15.03
C TYR A 347 -9.64 11.65 15.11
N MET A 348 -8.45 12.15 15.49
CA MET A 348 -7.27 11.31 15.68
C MET A 348 -7.50 10.22 16.74
N GLU A 349 -8.19 10.51 17.85
CA GLU A 349 -8.55 9.53 18.87
C GLU A 349 -9.46 8.43 18.33
N ASP A 350 -10.54 8.83 17.65
CA ASP A 350 -11.51 7.90 17.07
C ASP A 350 -10.83 7.03 15.99
N PHE A 351 -9.98 7.64 15.16
CA PHE A 351 -9.19 6.96 14.14
C PHE A 351 -8.27 5.88 14.73
N ILE A 352 -7.58 6.18 15.82
CA ILE A 352 -6.70 5.20 16.49
C ILE A 352 -7.51 4.01 17.00
N ALA A 353 -8.67 4.25 17.61
CA ALA A 353 -9.50 3.18 18.18
C ALA A 353 -10.11 2.26 17.11
N GLU A 354 -10.47 2.81 15.95
CA GLU A 354 -11.12 2.07 14.86
C GLU A 354 -10.10 1.40 13.91
N TYR A 355 -9.11 2.15 13.42
CA TYR A 355 -8.28 1.73 12.29
C TYR A 355 -7.01 0.97 12.69
N SER A 356 -6.57 1.06 13.95
CA SER A 356 -5.46 0.24 14.48
C SER A 356 -5.69 -1.27 14.27
N LYS A 357 -6.94 -1.70 14.44
CA LYS A 357 -7.40 -3.09 14.25
C LYS A 357 -7.42 -3.54 12.79
N LYS A 358 -7.31 -2.60 11.83
CA LYS A 358 -7.28 -2.88 10.39
C LYS A 358 -5.86 -3.05 9.86
N LEU A 359 -4.82 -2.89 10.68
CA LEU A 359 -3.43 -3.19 10.31
C LEU A 359 -3.12 -4.69 10.44
N ILE A 360 -1.96 -5.09 9.90
CA ILE A 360 -1.44 -6.45 10.06
C ILE A 360 -1.29 -6.78 11.55
N PRO A 361 -1.81 -7.92 12.05
CA PRO A 361 -1.83 -8.26 13.47
C PRO A 361 -0.49 -8.14 14.20
N GLN A 362 0.60 -8.46 13.51
CA GLN A 362 1.97 -8.39 14.06
C GLN A 362 2.43 -6.97 14.38
N HIS A 363 1.81 -5.94 13.80
CA HIS A 363 2.21 -4.55 13.95
C HIS A 363 1.28 -3.70 14.80
N ILE A 364 0.07 -4.20 15.13
CA ILE A 364 -0.98 -3.45 15.84
C ILE A 364 -0.42 -2.79 17.11
N GLN A 365 0.20 -3.58 18.00
CA GLN A 365 0.70 -3.07 19.29
C GLN A 365 1.74 -1.94 19.13
N ASN A 366 2.66 -2.07 18.18
CA ASN A 366 3.67 -1.04 17.93
C ASN A 366 3.04 0.22 17.34
N VAL A 367 2.09 0.05 16.43
CA VAL A 367 1.39 1.16 15.76
C VAL A 367 0.51 1.92 16.75
N GLU A 368 -0.22 1.23 17.63
CA GLU A 368 -1.01 1.86 18.70
C GLU A 368 -0.13 2.66 19.65
N ASN A 369 0.96 2.06 20.13
CA ASN A 369 1.92 2.76 21.00
C ASN A 369 2.48 4.02 20.33
N TYR A 370 2.85 3.95 19.05
CA TYR A 370 3.30 5.11 18.29
C TYR A 370 2.21 6.18 18.15
N SER A 371 0.97 5.76 17.90
CA SER A 371 -0.17 6.66 17.72
C SER A 371 -0.51 7.43 18.99
N TYR A 372 -0.57 6.72 20.12
CA TYR A 372 -0.82 7.34 21.42
C TYR A 372 0.33 8.23 21.85
N ALA A 373 1.59 7.88 21.53
CA ALA A 373 2.72 8.77 21.78
C ALA A 373 2.57 10.12 21.06
N LEU A 374 2.16 10.11 19.79
CA LEU A 374 1.87 11.33 19.03
C LEU A 374 0.68 12.11 19.64
N LEU A 375 -0.43 11.43 19.92
CA LEU A 375 -1.63 12.07 20.47
C LEU A 375 -1.34 12.76 21.82
N TYR A 376 -0.64 12.08 22.74
CA TYR A 376 -0.31 12.64 24.05
C TYR A 376 0.72 13.76 23.94
N PHE A 377 1.61 13.73 22.96
CA PHE A 377 2.52 14.84 22.68
C PHE A 377 1.74 16.10 22.30
N GLU A 378 0.77 16.01 21.38
CA GLU A 378 -0.08 17.13 20.99
C GLU A 378 -0.99 17.63 22.13
N LYS A 379 -1.44 16.72 23.01
CA LYS A 379 -2.14 17.07 24.27
C LYS A 379 -1.23 17.66 25.35
N LYS A 380 0.06 17.89 25.07
CA LYS A 380 1.09 18.36 26.02
C LYS A 380 1.29 17.44 27.25
N GLN A 381 0.93 16.16 27.15
CA GLN A 381 1.11 15.14 28.19
C GLN A 381 2.41 14.36 27.93
N PHE A 382 3.55 15.05 28.05
CA PHE A 382 4.85 14.56 27.57
C PHE A 382 5.36 13.28 28.25
N LEU A 383 5.17 13.12 29.57
CA LEU A 383 5.56 11.89 30.28
C LEU A 383 4.78 10.66 29.78
N LYS A 384 3.48 10.81 29.55
CA LYS A 384 2.66 9.73 28.97
C LYS A 384 3.11 9.42 27.54
N ALA A 385 3.38 10.46 26.73
CA ALA A 385 3.90 10.30 25.39
C ALA A 385 5.21 9.48 25.38
N LEU A 386 6.14 9.79 26.30
CA LEU A 386 7.41 9.06 26.44
C LEU A 386 7.21 7.58 26.78
N ASN A 387 6.31 7.30 27.73
CA ASN A 387 6.00 5.93 28.16
C ASN A 387 5.47 5.05 27.03
N TYR A 388 4.62 5.61 26.16
CA TYR A 388 4.14 4.91 24.97
C TYR A 388 5.25 4.74 23.94
N LEU A 389 6.03 5.80 23.67
CA LEU A 389 7.09 5.78 22.66
C LEU A 389 8.18 4.74 22.98
N ASN A 390 8.55 4.55 24.25
CA ASN A 390 9.56 3.59 24.68
C ASN A 390 9.17 2.12 24.42
N LYS A 391 7.88 1.84 24.22
CA LYS A 391 7.38 0.48 23.89
C LYS A 391 7.46 0.15 22.40
N VAL A 392 7.67 1.15 21.56
CA VAL A 392 7.63 1.00 20.10
C VAL A 392 8.96 0.43 19.60
N LYS A 393 8.89 -0.60 18.75
CA LYS A 393 10.05 -1.16 18.05
C LYS A 393 9.75 -1.26 16.55
N PHE A 394 10.29 -0.34 15.77
CA PHE A 394 10.23 -0.38 14.31
C PHE A 394 11.59 -0.69 13.70
N ASP A 395 11.61 -1.54 12.69
CA ASP A 395 12.82 -1.86 11.93
C ASP A 395 13.06 -0.89 10.77
N GLN A 396 11.97 -0.46 10.11
CA GLN A 396 12.02 0.40 8.93
C GLN A 396 12.55 1.80 9.27
N PHE A 397 13.43 2.33 8.41
CA PHE A 397 14.13 3.57 8.69
C PHE A 397 13.21 4.79 8.79
N VAL A 398 12.12 4.81 8.02
CA VAL A 398 11.16 5.93 7.97
C VAL A 398 10.57 6.15 9.36
N TYR A 399 10.11 5.09 10.02
CA TYR A 399 9.52 5.18 11.35
C TYR A 399 10.56 5.42 12.44
N LYS A 400 11.80 4.93 12.27
CA LYS A 400 12.91 5.29 13.16
C LYS A 400 13.20 6.80 13.14
N LEU A 401 13.07 7.45 11.97
CA LEU A 401 13.18 8.91 11.88
C LEU A 401 12.09 9.59 12.71
N ASP A 402 10.84 9.18 12.54
CA ASP A 402 9.72 9.79 13.29
C ASP A 402 9.86 9.60 14.79
N MET A 403 10.22 8.39 15.21
CA MET A 403 10.48 8.08 16.62
C MET A 403 11.59 8.98 17.18
N LYS A 404 12.72 9.12 16.49
CA LYS A 404 13.83 9.97 16.95
C LYS A 404 13.44 11.44 17.00
N ASN A 405 12.67 11.93 16.02
CA ASN A 405 12.16 13.29 16.03
C ASN A 405 11.25 13.53 17.25
N LEU A 406 10.29 12.64 17.48
CA LEU A 406 9.35 12.74 18.59
C LEU A 406 10.07 12.61 19.94
N GLN A 407 11.01 11.67 20.07
CA GLN A 407 11.79 11.47 21.28
C GLN A 407 12.61 12.72 21.63
N LEU A 408 13.24 13.35 20.63
CA LEU A 408 13.99 14.60 20.83
C LEU A 408 13.07 15.73 21.32
N LYS A 409 11.91 15.91 20.69
CA LYS A 409 10.92 16.92 21.10
C LYS A 409 10.41 16.67 22.52
N ILE A 410 10.03 15.43 22.86
CA ILE A 410 9.56 15.08 24.20
C ILE A 410 10.62 15.40 25.26
N ASN A 411 11.88 15.02 25.04
CA ASN A 411 12.96 15.30 25.99
C ASN A 411 13.24 16.80 26.12
N TYR A 412 13.10 17.56 25.04
CA TYR A 412 13.19 19.02 25.08
C TYR A 412 12.06 19.65 25.91
N GLU A 413 10.82 19.18 25.74
CA GLU A 413 9.65 19.71 26.47
C GLU A 413 9.68 19.34 27.96
N LEU A 414 10.25 18.17 28.30
CA LEU A 414 10.48 17.73 29.68
C LEU A 414 11.74 18.35 30.32
N GLU A 415 12.48 19.17 29.58
CA GLU A 415 13.76 19.77 30.02
C GLU A 415 14.85 18.74 30.36
N TYR A 416 14.74 17.51 29.84
CA TYR A 416 15.75 16.46 29.94
C TYR A 416 16.86 16.68 28.91
N PHE A 417 17.58 17.79 29.04
CA PHE A 417 18.54 18.27 28.04
C PHE A 417 19.71 17.31 27.80
N GLU A 418 20.24 16.66 28.84
CA GLU A 418 21.29 15.64 28.68
C GLU A 418 20.80 14.45 27.84
N SER A 419 19.59 13.98 28.11
CA SER A 419 18.95 12.92 27.32
C SER A 419 18.70 13.37 25.88
N ALA A 420 18.26 14.62 25.67
CA ALA A 420 18.08 15.19 24.34
C ALA A 420 19.40 15.25 23.55
N ILE A 421 20.51 15.61 24.20
CA ILE A 421 21.86 15.63 23.58
C ILE A 421 22.30 14.20 23.20
N SER A 422 22.09 13.22 24.08
CA SER A 422 22.38 11.80 23.77
C SER A 422 21.57 11.31 22.56
N ILE A 423 20.28 11.66 22.49
CA ILE A 423 19.42 11.35 21.33
C ILE A 423 19.97 11.98 20.05
N ILE A 424 20.39 13.24 20.10
CA ILE A 424 21.00 13.95 18.97
C ILE A 424 22.20 13.18 18.42
N ASP A 425 23.09 12.68 19.27
CA ASP A 425 24.28 11.97 18.82
C ASP A 425 23.94 10.61 18.22
N THR A 426 23.06 9.82 18.85
CA THR A 426 22.57 8.57 18.23
C THR A 426 21.83 8.83 16.91
N TYR A 427 21.16 9.98 16.76
CA TYR A 427 20.47 10.37 15.54
C TYR A 427 21.48 10.69 14.43
N LYS A 428 22.56 11.44 14.73
CA LYS A 428 23.64 11.70 13.76
C LYS A 428 24.27 10.39 13.25
N HIS A 429 24.57 9.44 14.14
CA HIS A 429 25.11 8.13 13.75
C HIS A 429 24.14 7.35 12.86
N PHE A 430 22.84 7.34 13.20
CA PHE A 430 21.82 6.70 12.38
C PHE A 430 21.72 7.29 10.97
N LEU A 431 21.74 8.62 10.83
CA LEU A 431 21.71 9.29 9.53
C LEU A 431 22.96 9.01 8.69
N LYS A 432 24.14 8.96 9.33
CA LYS A 432 25.42 8.68 8.64
C LYS A 432 25.47 7.24 8.10
N ASN A 433 25.04 6.27 8.90
CA ASN A 433 25.22 4.86 8.59
C ASN A 433 24.13 4.28 7.68
N ASN A 434 22.98 4.95 7.56
CA ASN A 434 21.86 4.43 6.78
C ASN A 434 21.93 4.88 5.31
N GLN A 435 22.23 3.94 4.41
CA GLN A 435 22.36 4.20 2.98
C GLN A 435 21.01 4.34 2.26
N LEU A 436 19.91 3.87 2.87
CA LEU A 436 18.57 3.92 2.27
C LEU A 436 17.93 5.32 2.31
N ILE A 437 18.45 6.21 3.18
CA ILE A 437 17.94 7.57 3.33
C ILE A 437 18.58 8.44 2.24
N SER A 438 17.76 9.12 1.43
CA SER A 438 18.25 10.07 0.43
C SER A 438 19.05 11.22 1.06
N GLU A 439 20.02 11.77 0.32
CA GLU A 439 20.89 12.81 0.87
C GLU A 439 20.10 14.08 1.23
N SER A 440 19.11 14.46 0.41
CA SER A 440 18.19 15.56 0.71
C SER A 440 17.46 15.37 2.04
N ARG A 441 16.99 14.15 2.33
CA ARG A 441 16.32 13.82 3.60
C ARG A 441 17.31 13.75 4.77
N LYS A 442 18.53 13.28 4.55
CA LYS A 442 19.60 13.34 5.56
C LYS A 442 19.90 14.78 5.94
N GLU A 443 20.05 15.66 4.96
CA GLU A 443 20.30 17.09 5.18
C GLU A 443 19.14 17.75 5.95
N LEU A 444 17.89 17.46 5.57
CA LEU A 444 16.69 17.94 6.24
C LEU A 444 16.67 17.60 7.74
N HIS A 445 17.02 16.37 8.12
CA HIS A 445 17.11 15.95 9.53
C HIS A 445 18.40 16.43 10.21
N LYS A 446 19.55 16.49 9.52
CA LYS A 446 20.80 17.08 10.06
C LYS A 446 20.57 18.54 10.47
N ASN A 447 19.84 19.29 9.66
CA ASN A 447 19.48 20.68 9.96
C ASN A 447 18.58 20.75 11.19
N PHE A 448 17.54 19.92 11.29
CA PHE A 448 16.69 19.86 12.49
C PHE A 448 17.46 19.53 13.76
N ILE A 449 18.38 18.56 13.71
CA ILE A 449 19.26 18.20 14.83
C ILE A 449 20.13 19.40 15.24
N SER A 450 20.76 20.06 14.25
CA SER A 450 21.62 21.23 14.49
C SER A 450 20.86 22.40 15.12
N TYR A 451 19.65 22.71 14.62
CA TYR A 451 18.80 23.75 15.20
C TYR A 451 18.27 23.37 16.58
N SER A 452 17.91 22.10 16.80
CA SER A 452 17.49 21.61 18.12
C SER A 452 18.60 21.72 19.15
N GLN A 453 19.84 21.39 18.78
CA GLN A 453 21.00 21.53 19.67
C GLN A 453 21.24 23.00 20.06
N LYS A 454 21.07 23.94 19.12
CA LYS A 454 21.17 25.38 19.40
C LYS A 454 20.02 25.87 20.26
N LEU A 455 18.81 25.36 20.03
CA LEU A 455 17.63 25.70 20.80
C LEU A 455 17.78 25.28 22.28
N ILE A 456 18.34 24.09 22.53
CA ILE A 456 18.69 23.63 23.89
C ILE A 456 19.65 24.61 24.56
N LYS A 457 20.73 25.01 23.86
CA LYS A 457 21.70 26.00 24.39
C LYS A 457 21.05 27.34 24.70
N LEU A 458 20.17 27.83 23.83
CA LEU A 458 19.44 29.09 24.05
C LEU A 458 18.46 29.01 25.22
N ARG A 459 17.94 27.83 25.55
CA ARG A 459 17.07 27.63 26.70
C ARG A 459 17.85 27.61 28.02
N THR A 460 19.11 27.16 27.99
CA THR A 460 20.00 27.16 29.17
C THR A 460 20.73 28.50 29.38
N ASP A 461 21.06 29.21 28.30
CA ASP A 461 21.79 30.48 28.33
C ASP A 461 21.30 31.43 27.21
N ALA A 462 20.31 32.26 27.56
CA ALA A 462 19.55 33.06 26.61
C ALA A 462 20.06 34.51 26.53
N THR A 463 20.51 34.95 25.34
CA THR A 463 20.75 36.36 25.04
C THR A 463 19.72 36.89 24.04
N LYS A 464 19.29 38.14 24.18
CA LYS A 464 18.31 38.77 23.26
C LYS A 464 18.78 38.72 21.80
N SER A 465 20.06 39.01 21.56
CA SER A 465 20.70 38.92 20.25
C SER A 465 20.73 37.48 19.74
N GLY A 466 21.05 36.50 20.59
CA GLY A 466 21.05 35.08 20.24
C GLY A 466 19.68 34.56 19.80
N ILE A 467 18.60 34.95 20.48
CA ILE A 467 17.22 34.54 20.14
C ILE A 467 16.77 35.13 18.79
N ILE A 468 17.09 36.40 18.54
CA ILE A 468 16.74 37.07 17.27
C ILE A 468 17.55 36.45 16.12
N PHE A 469 18.85 36.28 16.30
CA PHE A 469 19.73 35.68 15.30
C PHE A 469 19.33 34.25 14.96
N PHE A 470 18.93 33.44 15.95
CA PHE A 470 18.40 32.10 15.71
C PHE A 470 17.15 32.14 14.84
N ARG A 471 16.21 33.04 15.14
CA ARG A 471 14.96 33.19 14.39
C ARG A 471 15.21 33.55 12.93
N GLU A 472 16.06 34.54 12.67
CA GLU A 472 16.40 34.98 11.31
C GLU A 472 17.06 33.85 10.52
N LYS A 473 18.03 33.17 11.12
CA LYS A 473 18.70 32.03 10.49
C LYS A 473 17.73 30.89 10.17
N LEU A 474 16.79 30.60 11.07
CA LEU A 474 15.77 29.58 10.86
C LEU A 474 14.77 29.98 9.78
N LEU A 475 14.35 31.25 9.73
CA LEU A 475 13.46 31.77 8.68
C LEU A 475 14.09 31.66 7.28
N ASN A 476 15.38 31.92 7.15
CA ASN A 476 16.11 31.82 5.89
C ASN A 476 16.46 30.38 5.48
N ALA A 477 16.34 29.41 6.39
CA ALA A 477 16.59 28.01 6.08
C ALA A 477 15.37 27.38 5.36
N SER A 478 15.60 26.82 4.17
CA SER A 478 14.57 26.17 3.35
C SER A 478 14.40 24.67 3.66
N ASN A 479 15.46 23.98 4.08
CA ASN A 479 15.48 22.53 4.23
C ASN A 479 15.59 22.08 5.71
N VAL A 480 14.56 22.31 6.52
CA VAL A 480 14.55 21.97 7.95
C VAL A 480 13.30 21.17 8.30
N PHE A 481 13.47 19.98 8.90
CA PHE A 481 12.34 19.23 9.43
C PHE A 481 11.64 20.03 10.52
N ASP A 482 10.30 20.07 10.45
CA ASP A 482 9.43 20.74 11.43
C ASP A 482 9.91 22.12 11.90
N LYS A 483 10.17 22.98 10.91
CA LYS A 483 10.53 24.39 11.11
C LYS A 483 9.51 25.14 11.98
N ASN A 484 8.23 24.77 11.90
CA ASN A 484 7.15 25.42 12.67
C ASN A 484 7.33 25.17 14.17
N TRP A 485 7.58 23.93 14.60
CA TRP A 485 7.84 23.64 16.01
C TRP A 485 9.07 24.40 16.54
N LEU A 486 10.18 24.44 15.77
CA LEU A 486 11.38 25.20 16.16
C LEU A 486 11.10 26.71 16.31
N LEU A 487 10.29 27.29 15.42
CA LEU A 487 9.88 28.70 15.49
C LEU A 487 8.96 28.98 16.69
N GLU A 488 8.05 28.05 17.00
CA GLU A 488 7.17 28.12 18.17
C GLU A 488 8.00 28.13 19.46
N LYS A 489 8.90 27.15 19.64
CA LYS A 489 9.77 27.07 20.82
C LYS A 489 10.67 28.28 20.97
N ASN A 490 11.23 28.81 19.86
CA ASN A 490 12.00 30.05 19.91
C ASN A 490 11.14 31.25 20.36
N GLY A 491 9.86 31.28 19.96
CA GLY A 491 8.90 32.28 20.42
C GLY A 491 8.62 32.19 21.93
N GLU A 492 8.49 30.98 22.46
CA GLU A 492 8.33 30.75 23.91
C GLU A 492 9.56 31.23 24.71
N ILE A 493 10.77 30.93 24.24
CA ILE A 493 12.01 31.44 24.86
C ILE A 493 12.01 32.97 24.87
N PHE A 494 11.65 33.61 23.75
CA PHE A 494 11.57 35.06 23.67
C PHE A 494 10.55 35.67 24.63
N ALA A 495 9.38 35.03 24.78
CA ALA A 495 8.35 35.47 25.72
C ALA A 495 8.82 35.36 27.18
N ASN A 496 9.49 34.27 27.56
CA ASN A 496 10.06 34.08 28.90
C ASN A 496 11.19 35.07 29.18
N PHE A 497 12.07 35.33 28.21
CA PHE A 497 13.14 36.33 28.33
C PHE A 497 12.59 37.75 28.60
N LYS A 498 11.46 38.11 27.98
CA LYS A 498 10.79 39.40 28.26
C LYS A 498 10.22 39.45 29.67
N LYS A 499 9.58 38.37 30.15
CA LYS A 499 9.00 38.32 31.50
C LYS A 499 10.05 38.49 32.59
N ASN A 500 11.21 37.83 32.45
CA ASN A 500 12.30 37.89 33.43
C ASN A 500 13.07 39.23 33.46
N LYS A 501 12.77 40.17 32.54
CA LYS A 501 13.35 41.54 32.56
C LYS A 501 12.38 42.61 33.05
N VAL A 502 11.10 42.26 33.24
CA VAL A 502 10.05 43.16 33.73
C VAL A 502 9.72 42.88 35.21
N ALA A 503 10.06 41.68 35.70
CA ALA A 503 10.24 41.38 37.12
C ALA A 503 11.66 41.76 37.54
#